data_AF-A0A6B2L0J7-F1
#
_entry.id   AF-A0A6B2L0J7-F1
#
_cell.length_a   1.000
_cell.length_b   1.000
_cell.length_c   1.000
_cell.angle_alpha   90.00
_cell.angle_beta   90.00
_cell.angle_gamma   90.00
#
_symmetry.space_group_name_H-M   'P 1'
#
loop_
_entity.id
_entity.type
_entity.pdbx_description
1 polymer ?
#
loop_
_entity_poly.entity_id
_entity_poly.type
_entity_poly.pdbx_seq_one_letter_code
_entity_poly.pdbx_strand_id
1 'polypeptide(L)'
;MSPTMYFNLGNPKTVKFIHCPEFNEKMFLEEASISRIKGSNPQHTNISYNHALHSHFHQPKLLKLDDVFGIKVTIPKYHYGKCHTSNDIDGLDESEVNTEIVYFKVVKLKGGFSSSFGLFGVIDFHHLSHLTQETSVHSRIPPNLPNFMGISTYINGISAGYKNMFKKMIALTKPALHPLSSALGLHLSLLLHGAQGVGKGSLIVSIAHHFGLHLFKVNCYDWLGQAEGQTERNVKSTFESSKQASPCILLLKNIEAIQKSGTAQEHEEPPIANLLKECIQSIQQAEYPIVVIATTSKIEDLASTVRSSFREEIKIDVPDVKAREEIVTNLIKYPHQLVFNVSPKYVAQNTPSFTPKLLQHTIYLATLNALTKAIHQFSEPAEEEVDVCSAGVGISVSDVDAAIAQVQQQESASLGAPKVPNVKWEDVGGLITAKKEILDTIQLPLEHPELFGKGLKQRSGVLLYGPPGTGKTLLAKAVATECTLNFISVKGPELINMYVGESEKNVRQIFQRARDSKPCVIFFDELDSLAPNRGKNGDSGGVMDRVVSQLLAELSDINSSSDIFVIGATNRPDLIDPALLVPGR
;
A
#
# COMPACT_ATOMS: atom_id res chain seq x y z
N MET A 1 38.92 20.86 13.17
CA MET A 1 38.41 21.26 11.83
C MET A 1 37.71 20.06 11.23
N SER A 2 36.37 20.05 11.21
CA SER A 2 35.62 18.96 10.60
C SER A 2 35.66 19.11 9.06
N PRO A 3 35.81 18.02 8.30
CA PRO A 3 35.76 18.08 6.85
C PRO A 3 34.30 18.27 6.43
N THR A 4 33.97 19.48 5.97
CA THR A 4 32.69 19.82 5.38
C THR A 4 32.50 19.02 4.09
N MET A 5 31.44 18.18 4.04
CA MET A 5 31.15 17.30 2.90
C MET A 5 30.62 18.08 1.68
N TYR A 6 31.10 17.72 0.49
CA TYR A 6 30.59 18.19 -0.81
C TYR A 6 29.52 17.24 -1.34
N PHE A 7 28.37 17.76 -1.79
CA PHE A 7 27.37 16.97 -2.54
C PHE A 7 27.43 17.28 -4.04
N ASN A 8 27.98 16.33 -4.80
CA ASN A 8 27.81 16.22 -6.24
C ASN A 8 26.62 15.29 -6.51
N LEU A 9 25.56 15.79 -7.17
CA LEU A 9 24.43 14.97 -7.64
C LEU A 9 24.81 14.20 -8.93
N GLY A 10 25.95 13.51 -8.90
CA GLY A 10 26.44 12.61 -9.92
C GLY A 10 26.80 11.26 -9.29
N ASN A 11 26.54 10.17 -10.01
CA ASN A 11 26.77 8.76 -9.68
C ASN A 11 27.78 8.53 -8.50
N PRO A 12 27.37 7.89 -7.38
CA PRO A 12 28.16 7.83 -6.12
C PRO A 12 29.54 7.15 -6.22
N LYS A 13 29.92 6.61 -7.38
CA LYS A 13 31.22 5.97 -7.61
C LYS A 13 32.38 6.94 -7.87
N THR A 14 32.13 8.24 -8.00
CA THR A 14 33.17 9.23 -8.35
C THR A 14 33.14 10.46 -7.44
N VAL A 15 33.16 10.27 -6.12
CA VAL A 15 33.35 11.38 -5.18
C VAL A 15 34.86 11.67 -5.08
N LYS A 16 35.30 12.81 -5.62
CA LYS A 16 36.66 13.34 -5.41
C LYS A 16 36.59 14.44 -4.34
N PHE A 17 37.37 14.29 -3.29
CA PHE A 17 37.53 15.32 -2.25
C PHE A 17 38.42 16.44 -2.79
N ILE A 18 37.91 17.66 -2.84
CA ILE A 18 38.70 18.86 -3.09
C ILE A 18 38.86 19.55 -1.75
N HIS A 19 40.09 19.71 -1.28
CA HIS A 19 40.35 20.53 -0.09
C HIS A 19 39.99 21.98 -0.44
N CYS A 20 39.05 22.58 0.31
CA CYS A 20 38.78 24.01 0.19
C CYS A 20 40.04 24.76 0.67
N PRO A 21 40.70 25.58 -0.17
CA PRO A 21 41.76 26.47 0.30
C PRO A 21 41.15 27.49 1.26
N GLU A 22 41.97 28.05 2.15
CA GLU A 22 41.60 29.00 3.20
C GLU A 22 40.52 30.02 2.75
N PHE A 23 39.50 30.25 3.60
CA PHE A 23 38.38 31.16 3.33
C PHE A 23 38.91 32.53 2.90
N ASN A 24 38.74 32.86 1.62
CA ASN A 24 39.14 34.14 1.05
C ASN A 24 37.88 34.97 0.77
N GLU A 25 37.93 36.30 0.95
CA GLU A 25 36.75 37.19 0.84
C GLU A 25 35.98 37.06 -0.49
N LYS A 26 36.69 36.64 -1.55
CA LYS A 26 36.12 36.36 -2.89
C LYS A 26 35.20 35.14 -2.95
N MET A 27 35.08 34.36 -1.88
CA MET A 27 34.19 33.19 -1.80
C MET A 27 32.77 33.54 -1.33
N PHE A 28 32.54 34.74 -0.77
CA PHE A 28 31.23 35.17 -0.29
C PHE A 28 30.37 35.69 -1.44
N LEU A 29 29.06 35.46 -1.31
CA LEU A 29 28.06 35.98 -2.24
C LEU A 29 27.73 37.43 -1.87
N GLU A 30 27.58 38.29 -2.87
CA GLU A 30 27.03 39.64 -2.68
C GLU A 30 25.50 39.55 -2.56
N GLU A 31 24.87 38.80 -3.47
CA GLU A 31 23.42 38.59 -3.49
C GLU A 31 23.10 37.14 -3.84
N ALA A 32 22.07 36.60 -3.19
CA ALA A 32 21.51 35.29 -3.50
C ALA A 32 19.99 35.38 -3.55
N SER A 33 19.40 34.89 -4.63
CA SER A 33 17.95 34.83 -4.82
C SER A 33 17.46 33.41 -4.71
N ILE A 34 16.53 33.19 -3.78
CA ILE A 34 15.92 31.90 -3.52
C ILE A 34 14.43 31.94 -3.81
N SER A 35 13.92 30.88 -4.42
CA SER A 35 12.49 30.70 -4.63
C SER A 35 11.99 29.50 -3.86
N ARG A 36 10.85 29.65 -3.22
CA ARG A 36 10.17 28.51 -2.61
C ARG A 36 9.69 27.54 -3.68
N ILE A 37 9.92 26.25 -3.48
CA ILE A 37 9.34 25.21 -4.34
C ILE A 37 7.86 25.06 -3.96
N LYS A 38 6.96 25.13 -4.94
CA LYS A 38 5.52 24.91 -4.72
C LYS A 38 5.31 23.50 -4.16
N GLY A 39 4.56 23.39 -3.06
CA GLY A 39 4.37 22.13 -2.33
C GLY A 39 2.95 21.60 -2.44
N SER A 40 2.75 20.38 -1.93
CA SER A 40 1.43 19.74 -1.90
C SER A 40 0.46 20.35 -0.88
N ASN A 41 0.96 21.10 0.10
CA ASN A 41 0.12 21.77 1.10
C ASN A 41 -0.12 23.24 0.71
N PRO A 42 -1.36 23.60 0.30
CA PRO A 42 -1.69 24.97 -0.09
C PRO A 42 -1.73 25.96 1.09
N GLN A 43 -1.86 25.48 2.34
CA GLN A 43 -1.97 26.31 3.54
C GLN A 43 -0.72 27.13 3.86
N HIS A 44 0.41 26.81 3.24
CA HIS A 44 1.68 27.46 3.51
C HIS A 44 1.92 28.72 2.68
N THR A 45 1.06 29.09 1.73
CA THR A 45 1.35 30.25 0.84
C THR A 45 1.50 31.57 1.58
N ASN A 46 0.92 31.69 2.79
CA ASN A 46 0.81 32.95 3.54
C ASN A 46 1.69 33.03 4.81
N ILE A 47 2.58 32.06 5.04
CA ILE A 47 3.45 32.04 6.23
C ILE A 47 4.78 32.75 5.92
N SER A 48 5.22 33.65 6.79
CA SER A 48 6.56 34.26 6.71
C SER A 48 7.63 33.26 7.11
N TYR A 49 8.62 33.05 6.23
CA TYR A 49 9.73 32.12 6.47
C TYR A 49 11.00 32.79 6.98
N ASN A 50 10.96 34.11 7.20
CA ASN A 50 12.15 34.92 7.47
C ASN A 50 12.91 34.43 8.70
N HIS A 51 12.20 34.09 9.78
CA HIS A 51 12.82 33.59 11.01
C HIS A 51 13.51 32.23 10.80
N ALA A 52 12.86 31.30 10.08
CA ALA A 52 13.41 29.98 9.80
C ALA A 52 14.61 30.06 8.84
N LEU A 53 14.54 30.94 7.84
CA LEU A 53 15.66 31.23 6.94
C LEU A 53 16.85 31.84 7.68
N HIS A 54 16.59 32.81 8.57
CA HIS A 54 17.62 33.42 9.41
C HIS A 54 18.30 32.39 10.30
N SER A 55 17.52 31.54 10.99
CA SER A 55 18.06 30.44 11.81
C SER A 55 18.88 29.45 10.96
N HIS A 56 18.39 29.09 9.77
CA HIS A 56 19.07 28.16 8.87
C HIS A 56 20.44 28.68 8.38
N PHE A 57 20.56 29.98 8.12
CA PHE A 57 21.80 30.62 7.62
C PHE A 57 22.59 31.35 8.71
N HIS A 58 22.29 31.13 9.99
CA HIS A 58 23.09 31.65 11.10
C HIS A 58 24.55 31.16 11.02
N GLN A 59 24.76 29.94 10.53
CA GLN A 59 26.10 29.46 10.18
C GLN A 59 26.33 29.65 8.69
N PRO A 60 27.53 30.12 8.27
CA PRO A 60 27.85 30.28 6.86
C PRO A 60 27.67 28.97 6.09
N LYS A 61 26.91 29.01 5.01
CA LYS A 61 26.61 27.84 4.18
C LYS A 61 26.97 28.10 2.74
N LEU A 62 27.60 27.11 2.10
CA LEU A 62 27.89 27.11 0.68
C LEU A 62 26.60 26.82 -0.10
N LEU A 63 26.32 27.62 -1.12
CA LEU A 63 25.27 27.41 -2.10
C LEU A 63 25.84 27.36 -3.51
N LYS A 64 25.19 26.58 -4.36
CA LYS A 64 25.39 26.57 -5.81
C LYS A 64 24.10 27.01 -6.50
N LEU A 65 24.25 27.57 -7.70
CA LEU A 65 23.11 27.81 -8.59
C LEU A 65 22.34 26.51 -8.84
N ASP A 66 21.01 26.58 -8.83
CA ASP A 66 20.06 25.47 -8.95
C ASP A 66 20.01 24.48 -7.77
N ASP A 67 20.75 24.72 -6.67
CA ASP A 67 20.65 23.87 -5.49
C ASP A 67 19.26 23.94 -4.85
N VAL A 68 18.85 22.80 -4.29
CA VAL A 68 17.61 22.66 -3.50
C VAL A 68 17.96 22.30 -2.07
N PHE A 69 17.47 23.09 -1.12
CA PHE A 69 17.64 22.84 0.31
C PHE A 69 16.30 22.93 1.04
N GLY A 70 16.20 22.22 2.16
CA GLY A 70 15.00 22.12 2.98
C GLY A 70 15.23 22.74 4.35
N ILE A 71 14.25 23.50 4.83
CA ILE A 71 14.28 24.12 6.16
C ILE A 71 13.12 23.57 6.97
N LYS A 72 13.41 23.18 8.23
CA LYS A 72 12.38 22.85 9.20
C LYS A 72 11.71 24.14 9.69
N VAL A 73 10.41 24.23 9.48
CA VAL A 73 9.56 25.33 9.88
C VAL A 73 8.57 24.81 10.92
N THR A 74 8.60 25.44 12.07
CA THR A 74 7.70 25.25 13.20
C THR A 74 6.41 26.01 12.89
N ILE A 75 5.30 25.29 12.64
CA ILE A 75 4.01 25.90 12.30
C ILE A 75 3.07 25.72 13.49
N PRO A 76 2.51 26.81 14.05
CA PRO A 76 1.49 26.70 15.10
C PRO A 76 0.21 26.07 14.53
N LYS A 77 -0.33 25.06 15.21
CA LYS A 77 -1.64 24.48 14.85
C LYS A 77 -2.74 25.51 15.14
N TYR A 78 -3.34 26.09 14.11
CA TYR A 78 -4.60 26.82 14.28
C TYR A 78 -5.77 25.83 14.32
N HIS A 79 -6.31 25.59 15.51
CA HIS A 79 -7.61 24.94 15.67
C HIS A 79 -8.72 25.92 15.22
N TYR A 80 -9.14 25.84 13.97
CA TYR A 80 -10.41 26.47 13.56
C TYR A 80 -11.57 25.63 14.08
N GLY A 81 -11.92 25.86 15.34
CA GLY A 81 -12.98 25.14 16.04
C GLY A 81 -13.28 25.69 17.42
N LYS A 82 -13.20 27.01 17.62
CA LYS A 82 -13.88 27.76 18.71
C LYS A 82 -13.69 29.26 18.47
N CYS A 83 -14.78 29.96 18.21
CA CYS A 83 -14.81 31.41 18.23
C CYS A 83 -14.61 31.86 19.69
N HIS A 84 -13.44 32.40 20.02
CA HIS A 84 -13.29 33.22 21.22
C HIS A 84 -12.99 34.65 20.77
N THR A 85 -13.89 35.53 21.18
CA THR A 85 -13.77 36.99 21.09
C THR A 85 -12.68 37.49 22.02
N SER A 86 -11.84 38.39 21.50
CA SER A 86 -10.99 39.39 22.18
C SER A 86 -9.95 38.95 23.23
N ASN A 87 -8.69 39.31 22.91
CA ASN A 87 -7.69 39.91 23.82
C ASN A 87 -7.00 39.10 24.93
N ASP A 88 -6.60 37.86 24.68
CA ASP A 88 -5.54 37.23 25.48
C ASP A 88 -4.46 36.64 24.57
N ILE A 89 -3.35 37.36 24.44
CA ILE A 89 -2.08 36.88 23.89
C ILE A 89 -1.27 36.49 25.12
N ASP A 90 -1.40 35.26 25.60
CA ASP A 90 -0.41 34.57 26.44
C ASP A 90 -0.92 33.15 26.72
N GLY A 91 -0.21 32.14 26.20
CA GLY A 91 -0.54 30.72 26.40
C GLY A 91 -0.73 29.93 25.11
N LEU A 92 0.32 29.82 24.30
CA LEU A 92 0.42 28.73 23.32
C LEU A 92 1.10 27.55 24.04
N ASP A 93 0.36 26.47 24.30
CA ASP A 93 0.92 25.21 24.77
C ASP A 93 1.98 24.70 23.77
N GLU A 94 3.24 24.60 24.21
CA GLU A 94 4.38 24.13 23.40
C GLU A 94 4.26 22.66 22.94
N SER A 95 3.22 21.95 23.37
CA SER A 95 2.99 20.53 23.09
C SER A 95 2.35 20.24 21.72
N GLU A 96 1.92 21.27 20.98
CA GLU A 96 1.16 21.10 19.73
C GLU A 96 1.78 21.77 18.49
N VAL A 97 3.10 21.68 18.36
CA VAL A 97 3.80 22.27 17.21
C VAL A 97 3.98 21.25 16.07
N ASN A 98 3.46 21.55 14.88
CA ASN A 98 3.75 20.74 13.70
C ASN A 98 5.05 21.25 13.05
N THR A 99 6.09 20.42 13.02
CA THR A 99 7.35 20.75 12.34
C THR A 99 7.27 20.24 10.91
N GLU A 100 7.25 21.16 9.93
CA GLU A 100 7.19 20.81 8.51
C GLU A 100 8.44 21.26 7.77
N ILE A 101 8.77 20.61 6.63
CA ILE A 101 9.92 21.02 5.81
C ILE A 101 9.43 21.84 4.63
N VAL A 102 10.01 23.02 4.46
CA VAL A 102 9.81 23.84 3.26
C VAL A 102 11.08 23.81 2.42
N TYR A 103 10.93 23.52 1.12
CA TYR A 103 12.04 23.46 0.19
C TYR A 103 12.19 24.76 -0.59
N PHE A 104 13.43 25.20 -0.74
CA PHE A 104 13.83 26.37 -1.50
C PHE A 104 14.82 25.96 -2.59
N LYS A 105 14.72 26.62 -3.74
CA LYS A 105 15.64 26.49 -4.86
C LYS A 105 16.43 27.79 -5.01
N VAL A 106 17.73 27.68 -5.22
CA VAL A 106 18.59 28.82 -5.56
C VAL A 106 18.39 29.16 -7.04
N VAL A 107 17.82 30.34 -7.31
CA VAL A 107 17.49 30.80 -8.67
C VAL A 107 18.60 31.67 -9.25
N LYS A 108 19.23 32.48 -8.41
CA LYS A 108 20.25 33.44 -8.85
C LYS A 108 21.32 33.63 -7.79
N LEU A 109 22.56 33.77 -8.23
CA LEU A 109 23.71 34.06 -7.38
C LEU A 109 24.54 35.18 -8.04
N LYS A 110 25.02 36.11 -7.22
CA LYS A 110 25.90 37.21 -7.63
C LYS A 110 27.11 37.26 -6.69
N GLY A 111 28.31 37.35 -7.26
CA GLY A 111 29.56 37.15 -6.53
C GLY A 111 29.93 35.67 -6.40
N GLY A 112 30.84 35.36 -5.47
CA GLY A 112 31.38 34.01 -5.29
C GLY A 112 32.43 33.60 -6.33
N PHE A 113 32.65 32.29 -6.46
CA PHE A 113 33.67 31.72 -7.34
C PHE A 113 33.08 30.73 -8.34
N SER A 114 33.59 30.78 -9.57
CA SER A 114 33.23 29.84 -10.64
C SER A 114 34.19 28.65 -10.63
N SER A 115 33.65 27.45 -10.78
CA SER A 115 34.43 26.23 -11.02
C SER A 115 33.87 25.48 -12.24
N SER A 116 34.54 24.42 -12.67
CA SER A 116 34.05 23.52 -13.73
C SER A 116 32.67 22.92 -13.45
N PHE A 117 32.23 22.93 -12.18
CA PHE A 117 30.95 22.39 -11.75
C PHE A 117 29.83 23.42 -11.64
N GLY A 118 30.11 24.71 -11.87
CA GLY A 118 29.13 25.81 -11.79
C GLY A 118 29.62 26.98 -10.93
N LEU A 119 28.69 27.92 -10.67
CA LEU A 119 28.91 29.06 -9.77
C LEU A 119 28.57 28.67 -8.33
N PHE A 120 29.49 28.94 -7.42
CA PHE A 120 29.40 28.64 -5.99
C PHE A 120 29.65 29.89 -5.17
N GLY A 121 29.08 29.94 -3.97
CA GLY A 121 29.48 30.94 -3.00
C GLY A 121 28.86 30.71 -1.63
N VAL A 122 29.45 31.32 -0.62
CA VAL A 122 29.04 31.19 0.78
C VAL A 122 28.11 32.35 1.12
N ILE A 123 26.94 32.03 1.70
CA ILE A 123 26.09 33.04 2.34
C ILE A 123 26.54 33.19 3.79
N ASP A 124 26.80 34.43 4.19
CA ASP A 124 27.01 34.82 5.58
C ASP A 124 26.04 35.95 5.96
N PHE A 125 25.29 35.74 7.05
CA PHE A 125 24.36 36.73 7.61
C PHE A 125 25.07 37.84 8.40
N HIS A 126 26.33 37.63 8.81
CA HIS A 126 27.04 38.58 9.65
C HIS A 126 27.76 39.69 8.89
N HIS A 127 28.18 39.48 7.63
CA HIS A 127 29.15 40.39 7.04
C HIS A 127 28.86 40.99 5.65
N LEU A 128 28.28 40.33 4.63
CA LEU A 128 28.24 40.93 3.27
C LEU A 128 27.12 40.46 2.31
N SER A 129 26.31 39.45 2.64
CA SER A 129 25.42 38.79 1.66
C SER A 129 23.95 39.20 1.78
N HIS A 130 23.32 39.61 0.69
CA HIS A 130 21.89 39.91 0.64
C HIS A 130 21.08 38.72 0.12
N LEU A 131 20.18 38.17 0.95
CA LEU A 131 19.27 37.09 0.54
C LEU A 131 17.91 37.66 0.13
N THR A 132 17.50 37.42 -1.11
CA THR A 132 16.19 37.84 -1.64
C THR A 132 15.30 36.63 -1.92
N GLN A 133 14.02 36.71 -1.54
CA GLN A 133 13.03 35.68 -1.85
C GLN A 133 12.25 36.07 -3.11
N GLU A 134 12.35 35.26 -4.15
CA GLU A 134 11.60 35.40 -5.39
C GLU A 134 10.26 34.64 -5.35
N THR A 135 9.49 34.73 -6.45
CA THR A 135 8.22 34.01 -6.60
C THR A 135 8.42 32.50 -6.56
N SER A 136 7.36 31.78 -6.16
CA SER A 136 7.43 30.32 -6.03
C SER A 136 7.64 29.62 -7.38
N VAL A 137 8.48 28.58 -7.39
CA VAL A 137 8.90 27.86 -8.60
C VAL A 137 8.39 26.42 -8.61
N HIS A 138 8.17 25.91 -9.81
CA HIS A 138 7.89 24.50 -10.07
C HIS A 138 9.22 23.74 -10.20
N SER A 139 9.52 22.85 -9.26
CA SER A 139 10.77 22.09 -9.29
C SER A 139 10.62 20.74 -8.59
N ARG A 140 11.44 19.76 -9.00
CA ARG A 140 11.54 18.48 -8.29
C ARG A 140 12.38 18.64 -7.03
N ILE A 141 12.09 17.82 -6.02
CA ILE A 141 12.89 17.69 -4.81
C ILE A 141 13.88 16.53 -5.03
N PRO A 142 15.20 16.71 -4.80
CA PRO A 142 16.14 15.62 -4.95
C PRO A 142 15.75 14.40 -4.09
N PRO A 143 15.75 13.18 -4.65
CA PRO A 143 15.14 12.01 -4.05
C PRO A 143 15.73 11.69 -2.68
N ASN A 144 17.05 11.81 -2.48
CA ASN A 144 17.69 11.45 -1.21
C ASN A 144 17.75 12.57 -0.17
N LEU A 145 17.25 13.77 -0.49
CA LEU A 145 17.34 14.92 0.41
C LEU A 145 16.60 14.71 1.75
N PRO A 146 15.37 14.14 1.79
CA PRO A 146 14.67 13.88 3.05
C PRO A 146 15.39 12.85 3.94
N ASN A 147 15.97 11.82 3.33
CA ASN A 147 16.77 10.80 4.03
C ASN A 147 18.05 11.42 4.60
N PHE A 148 18.73 12.24 3.80
CA PHE A 148 19.96 12.91 4.21
C PHE A 148 19.71 13.85 5.41
N MET A 149 18.58 14.53 5.43
CA MET A 149 18.20 15.40 6.56
C MET A 149 17.79 14.61 7.82
N GLY A 150 17.78 13.27 7.77
CA GLY A 150 17.32 12.42 8.88
C GLY A 150 15.82 12.53 9.15
N ILE A 151 15.05 13.00 8.18
CA ILE A 151 13.61 13.30 8.34
C ILE A 151 12.72 12.20 7.77
N SER A 152 13.33 11.28 7.04
CA SER A 152 12.64 10.09 6.56
C SER A 152 12.25 9.18 7.72
N THR A 153 10.98 9.24 8.11
CA THR A 153 10.22 8.12 8.67
C THR A 153 9.82 7.11 7.60
N TYR A 154 10.35 7.23 6.37
CA TYR A 154 9.98 6.34 5.28
C TYR A 154 10.45 4.93 5.54
N ILE A 155 9.49 4.08 5.85
CA ILE A 155 9.62 2.64 5.80
C ILE A 155 9.76 2.27 4.32
N ASN A 156 10.98 2.35 3.80
CA ASN A 156 11.39 1.75 2.52
C ASN A 156 11.18 0.22 2.50
N GLY A 157 10.73 -0.38 3.60
CA GLY A 157 10.64 -1.83 3.75
C GLY A 157 9.52 -2.52 2.97
N ILE A 158 8.39 -1.86 2.74
CA ILE A 158 7.22 -2.50 2.10
C ILE A 158 7.44 -2.69 0.59
N SER A 159 8.23 -1.82 -0.06
CA SER A 159 8.48 -1.87 -1.50
C SER A 159 9.46 -2.97 -1.92
N ALA A 160 10.20 -3.56 -0.98
CA ALA A 160 11.17 -4.61 -1.29
C ALA A 160 10.50 -5.86 -1.86
N GLY A 161 9.40 -6.33 -1.25
CA GLY A 161 8.62 -7.45 -1.77
C GLY A 161 8.01 -7.22 -3.15
N TYR A 162 7.93 -5.97 -3.62
CA TYR A 162 7.32 -5.58 -4.90
C TYR A 162 8.33 -5.02 -5.92
N LYS A 163 9.61 -5.40 -5.85
CA LYS A 163 10.67 -4.92 -6.77
C LYS A 163 10.27 -4.95 -8.26
N ASN A 164 9.64 -6.04 -8.71
CA ASN A 164 9.22 -6.19 -10.11
C ASN A 164 8.10 -5.20 -10.47
N MET A 165 7.10 -5.06 -9.60
CA MET A 165 6.02 -4.09 -9.79
C MET A 165 6.56 -2.66 -9.75
N PHE A 166 7.49 -2.36 -8.83
CA PHE A 166 8.15 -1.07 -8.72
C PHE A 166 8.92 -0.72 -10.01
N LYS A 167 9.68 -1.66 -10.58
CA LYS A 167 10.35 -1.49 -11.88
C LYS A 167 9.35 -1.24 -13.02
N LYS A 168 8.25 -2.00 -13.07
CA LYS A 168 7.18 -1.81 -14.06
C LYS A 168 6.58 -0.40 -13.96
N MET A 169 6.26 0.05 -12.75
CA MET A 169 5.70 1.38 -12.51
C MET A 169 6.69 2.50 -12.85
N ILE A 170 7.97 2.34 -12.56
CA ILE A 170 9.04 3.27 -13.00
C ILE A 170 9.09 3.35 -14.53
N ALA A 171 9.01 2.22 -15.22
CA ALA A 171 9.03 2.19 -16.69
C ALA A 171 7.82 2.92 -17.30
N LEU A 172 6.65 2.86 -16.66
CA LEU A 172 5.44 3.57 -17.09
C LEU A 172 5.49 5.07 -16.77
N THR A 173 5.99 5.44 -15.59
CA THR A 173 6.03 6.84 -15.12
C THR A 173 7.14 7.65 -15.78
N LYS A 174 8.32 7.07 -16.04
CA LYS A 174 9.48 7.78 -16.59
C LYS A 174 9.18 8.53 -17.90
N PRO A 175 8.50 7.96 -18.91
CA PRO A 175 8.15 8.66 -20.15
C PRO A 175 7.23 9.88 -19.92
N ALA A 176 6.26 9.76 -19.01
CA ALA A 176 5.31 10.84 -18.70
C ALA A 176 5.99 12.06 -18.04
N LEU A 177 7.16 11.85 -17.42
CA LEU A 177 7.94 12.89 -16.74
C LEU A 177 8.96 13.59 -17.63
N HIS A 178 9.07 13.21 -18.91
CA HIS A 178 9.98 13.86 -19.84
C HIS A 178 9.48 15.28 -20.18
N PRO A 179 10.32 16.32 -20.31
CA PRO A 179 9.86 17.68 -20.64
C PRO A 179 9.02 17.77 -21.92
N LEU A 180 9.31 16.94 -22.92
CA LEU A 180 8.55 16.85 -24.17
C LEU A 180 7.20 16.12 -24.04
N SER A 181 6.89 15.52 -22.87
CA SER A 181 5.64 14.79 -22.68
C SER A 181 4.42 15.69 -22.79
N SER A 182 4.50 16.91 -22.26
CA SER A 182 3.43 17.92 -22.36
C SER A 182 3.16 18.29 -23.83
N ALA A 183 4.22 18.52 -24.62
CA ALA A 183 4.09 18.83 -26.06
C ALA A 183 3.51 17.67 -26.89
N LEU A 184 3.69 16.42 -26.46
CA LEU A 184 3.19 15.21 -27.14
C LEU A 184 1.85 14.72 -26.57
N GLY A 185 1.27 15.41 -25.57
CA GLY A 185 0.05 14.97 -24.88
C GLY A 185 0.21 13.66 -24.11
N LEU A 186 1.44 13.27 -23.76
CA LEU A 186 1.76 12.03 -23.07
C LEU A 186 1.52 12.18 -21.56
N HIS A 187 0.25 12.03 -21.16
CA HIS A 187 -0.19 11.95 -19.78
C HIS A 187 -0.36 10.49 -19.35
N LEU A 188 -0.18 10.24 -18.05
CA LEU A 188 -0.31 8.92 -17.46
C LEU A 188 -1.39 8.93 -16.38
N SER A 189 -2.45 8.16 -16.61
CA SER A 189 -3.50 7.86 -15.65
C SER A 189 -3.47 6.37 -15.33
N LEU A 190 -3.22 6.04 -14.06
CA LEU A 190 -3.06 4.67 -13.57
C LEU A 190 -4.14 4.33 -12.53
N LEU A 191 -4.80 3.19 -12.70
CA LEU A 191 -5.69 2.61 -11.69
C LEU A 191 -4.99 1.44 -11.01
N LEU A 192 -4.72 1.57 -9.71
CA LEU A 192 -4.13 0.52 -8.88
C LEU A 192 -5.21 -0.16 -8.04
N HIS A 193 -5.40 -1.45 -8.26
CA HIS A 193 -6.35 -2.25 -7.48
C HIS A 193 -5.69 -3.46 -6.81
N GLY A 194 -6.33 -3.99 -5.79
CA GLY A 194 -5.83 -5.12 -5.00
C GLY A 194 -6.35 -5.06 -3.56
N ALA A 195 -6.13 -6.11 -2.78
CA ALA A 195 -6.64 -6.21 -1.43
C ALA A 195 -6.22 -5.03 -0.53
N GLN A 196 -6.97 -4.82 0.54
CA GLN A 196 -6.68 -3.77 1.52
C GLN A 196 -5.38 -4.11 2.27
N GLY A 197 -4.53 -3.11 2.52
CA GLY A 197 -3.29 -3.33 3.29
C GLY A 197 -2.12 -3.93 2.49
N VAL A 198 -2.29 -4.20 1.19
CA VAL A 198 -1.25 -4.73 0.29
C VAL A 198 -0.05 -3.78 0.10
N GLY A 199 -0.22 -2.48 0.38
CA GLY A 199 0.85 -1.48 0.27
C GLY A 199 0.78 -0.58 -0.97
N LYS A 200 -0.37 -0.51 -1.64
CA LYS A 200 -0.63 0.35 -2.82
C LYS A 200 -0.14 1.79 -2.61
N GLY A 201 -0.55 2.41 -1.49
CA GLY A 201 -0.12 3.75 -1.12
C GLY A 201 1.40 3.82 -0.96
N SER A 202 1.99 2.94 -0.14
CA SER A 202 3.44 2.90 0.13
C SER A 202 4.28 2.75 -1.15
N LEU A 203 3.81 1.97 -2.12
CA LEU A 203 4.46 1.81 -3.41
C LEU A 203 4.46 3.12 -4.22
N ILE A 204 3.33 3.82 -4.28
CA ILE A 204 3.22 5.14 -4.94
C ILE A 204 4.11 6.17 -4.26
N VAL A 205 4.15 6.14 -2.93
CA VAL A 205 5.01 7.04 -2.17
C VAL A 205 6.49 6.76 -2.46
N SER A 206 6.88 5.50 -2.61
CA SER A 206 8.24 5.10 -3.00
C SER A 206 8.59 5.59 -4.41
N ILE A 207 7.62 5.57 -5.35
CA ILE A 207 7.81 6.08 -6.72
C ILE A 207 7.98 7.60 -6.71
N ALA A 208 7.14 8.32 -5.97
CA ALA A 208 7.23 9.77 -5.82
C ALA A 208 8.62 10.16 -5.31
N HIS A 209 9.11 9.45 -4.28
CA HIS A 209 10.44 9.64 -3.73
C HIS A 209 11.54 9.31 -4.74
N HIS A 210 11.42 8.23 -5.52
CA HIS A 210 12.42 7.85 -6.54
C HIS A 210 12.62 8.93 -7.61
N PHE A 211 11.53 9.56 -8.07
CA PHE A 211 11.59 10.62 -9.08
C PHE A 211 11.71 12.03 -8.50
N GLY A 212 11.64 12.19 -7.18
CA GLY A 212 11.68 13.50 -6.55
C GLY A 212 10.43 14.35 -6.78
N LEU A 213 9.27 13.71 -6.96
CA LEU A 213 8.01 14.37 -7.25
C LEU A 213 7.25 14.71 -5.97
N HIS A 214 6.51 15.82 -5.99
CA HIS A 214 5.54 16.11 -4.94
C HIS A 214 4.42 15.07 -4.96
N LEU A 215 3.99 14.62 -3.79
CA LEU A 215 2.87 13.68 -3.66
C LEU A 215 1.65 14.41 -3.11
N PHE A 216 0.70 14.72 -4.00
CA PHE A 216 -0.56 15.36 -3.65
C PHE A 216 -1.60 14.28 -3.35
N LYS A 217 -1.85 14.02 -2.06
CA LYS A 217 -2.74 12.93 -1.60
C LYS A 217 -4.15 13.48 -1.38
N VAL A 218 -5.15 12.82 -1.93
CA VAL A 218 -6.56 13.16 -1.76
C VAL A 218 -7.31 11.90 -1.38
N ASN A 219 -8.17 11.99 -0.37
CA ASN A 219 -9.13 10.95 -0.08
C ASN A 219 -10.44 11.27 -0.77
N CYS A 220 -10.92 10.41 -1.67
CA CYS A 220 -12.13 10.69 -2.45
C CYS A 220 -13.39 10.75 -1.59
N TYR A 221 -13.38 10.23 -0.36
CA TYR A 221 -14.46 10.46 0.60
C TYR A 221 -14.59 11.94 1.00
N ASP A 222 -13.50 12.70 0.99
CA ASP A 222 -13.50 14.13 1.36
C ASP A 222 -14.19 14.99 0.28
N TRP A 223 -14.37 14.45 -0.92
CA TRP A 223 -15.14 15.12 -1.97
C TRP A 223 -16.63 15.15 -1.68
N LEU A 224 -17.15 14.15 -0.96
CA LEU A 224 -18.58 13.96 -0.70
C LEU A 224 -19.12 15.12 0.16
N GLY A 225 -19.77 16.08 -0.49
CA GLY A 225 -20.51 17.15 0.17
C GLY A 225 -21.99 16.79 0.38
N GLN A 226 -22.69 17.58 1.20
CA GLN A 226 -24.15 17.43 1.41
C GLN A 226 -24.98 17.73 0.14
N ALA A 227 -24.39 18.45 -0.84
CA ALA A 227 -25.01 18.77 -2.11
C ALA A 227 -24.08 18.41 -3.28
N GLU A 228 -24.65 17.94 -4.39
CA GLU A 228 -23.90 17.51 -5.59
C GLU A 228 -22.98 18.61 -6.14
N GLY A 229 -23.47 19.85 -6.21
CA GLY A 229 -22.68 20.99 -6.67
C GLY A 229 -21.46 21.32 -5.80
N GLN A 230 -21.47 20.95 -4.50
CA GLN A 230 -20.29 21.08 -3.66
C GLN A 230 -19.25 20.03 -3.99
N THR A 231 -19.69 18.79 -4.25
CA THR A 231 -18.82 17.69 -4.66
C THR A 231 -18.12 18.00 -5.97
N GLU A 232 -18.84 18.54 -6.97
CA GLU A 232 -18.21 18.96 -8.24
C GLU A 232 -17.15 20.04 -8.06
N ARG A 233 -17.45 21.06 -7.23
CA ARG A 233 -16.50 22.13 -6.89
C ARG A 233 -15.25 21.58 -6.21
N ASN A 234 -15.42 20.64 -5.28
CA ASN A 234 -14.32 20.00 -4.57
C ASN A 234 -13.42 19.20 -5.52
N VAL A 235 -14.00 18.47 -6.48
CA VAL A 235 -13.21 17.77 -7.51
C VAL A 235 -12.43 18.78 -8.35
N LYS A 236 -13.09 19.79 -8.93
CA LYS A 236 -12.42 20.79 -9.78
C LYS A 236 -11.30 21.52 -9.04
N SER A 237 -11.55 21.99 -7.82
CA SER A 237 -10.55 22.69 -7.01
C SER A 237 -9.37 21.82 -6.62
N THR A 238 -9.59 20.51 -6.43
CA THR A 238 -8.52 19.53 -6.18
C THR A 238 -7.58 19.42 -7.37
N PHE A 239 -8.13 19.30 -8.59
CA PHE A 239 -7.32 19.20 -9.81
C PHE A 239 -6.58 20.52 -10.09
N GLU A 240 -7.19 21.67 -9.87
CA GLU A 240 -6.53 22.98 -9.95
C GLU A 240 -5.39 23.12 -8.94
N SER A 241 -5.60 22.70 -7.68
CA SER A 241 -4.58 22.70 -6.64
C SER A 241 -3.39 21.78 -7.01
N SER A 242 -3.68 20.63 -7.64
CA SER A 242 -2.64 19.72 -8.11
C SER A 242 -1.77 20.34 -9.22
N LYS A 243 -2.36 21.16 -10.10
CA LYS A 243 -1.63 21.92 -11.13
C LYS A 243 -0.69 22.94 -10.52
N GLN A 244 -1.10 23.60 -9.43
CA GLN A 244 -0.24 24.52 -8.69
C GLN A 244 0.94 23.80 -8.02
N ALA A 245 0.77 22.55 -7.57
CA ALA A 245 1.81 21.75 -6.93
C ALA A 245 2.71 20.97 -7.92
N SER A 246 2.60 21.22 -9.22
CA SER A 246 3.35 20.49 -10.26
C SER A 246 4.88 20.77 -10.21
N PRO A 247 5.75 19.84 -10.63
CA PRO A 247 5.46 18.46 -11.06
C PRO A 247 5.13 17.53 -9.88
N CYS A 248 4.01 16.81 -9.99
CA CYS A 248 3.49 15.99 -8.88
C CYS A 248 2.85 14.68 -9.32
N ILE A 249 2.68 13.78 -8.36
CA ILE A 249 1.78 12.64 -8.45
C ILE A 249 0.50 13.01 -7.71
N LEU A 250 -0.63 13.07 -8.43
CA LEU A 250 -1.96 13.21 -7.85
C LEU A 250 -2.45 11.81 -7.46
N LEU A 251 -2.46 11.52 -6.16
CA LEU A 251 -2.92 10.25 -5.60
C LEU A 251 -4.37 10.35 -5.12
N LEU A 252 -5.28 9.73 -5.85
CA LEU A 252 -6.69 9.59 -5.50
C LEU A 252 -6.91 8.30 -4.72
N LYS A 253 -7.13 8.41 -3.41
CA LYS A 253 -7.39 7.26 -2.54
C LYS A 253 -8.88 6.94 -2.50
N ASN A 254 -9.20 5.65 -2.49
CA ASN A 254 -10.57 5.16 -2.35
C ASN A 254 -11.53 5.70 -3.41
N ILE A 255 -11.14 5.56 -4.69
CA ILE A 255 -11.92 6.07 -5.82
C ILE A 255 -13.35 5.50 -5.88
N GLU A 256 -13.59 4.34 -5.26
CA GLU A 256 -14.92 3.75 -5.05
C GLU A 256 -15.90 4.67 -4.30
N ALA A 257 -15.41 5.66 -3.55
CA ALA A 257 -16.25 6.64 -2.85
C ALA A 257 -17.18 7.42 -3.80
N ILE A 258 -16.75 7.62 -5.05
CA ILE A 258 -17.52 8.34 -6.08
C ILE A 258 -18.83 7.63 -6.41
N GLN A 259 -18.91 6.31 -6.21
CA GLN A 259 -20.13 5.56 -6.48
C GLN A 259 -21.20 5.74 -5.41
N LYS A 260 -20.82 6.21 -4.21
CA LYS A 260 -21.74 6.44 -3.09
C LYS A 260 -22.36 7.85 -3.08
N SER A 261 -21.99 8.70 -4.04
CA SER A 261 -22.36 10.12 -4.06
C SER A 261 -23.74 10.43 -4.65
N GLY A 262 -24.61 9.43 -4.82
CA GLY A 262 -25.95 9.63 -5.40
C GLY A 262 -26.94 8.58 -4.92
N THR A 263 -28.23 8.91 -4.98
CA THR A 263 -29.38 8.00 -4.74
C THR A 263 -29.60 7.03 -5.92
N ALA A 264 -28.54 6.72 -6.67
CA ALA A 264 -28.58 5.86 -7.82
C ALA A 264 -28.80 4.41 -7.37
N GLN A 265 -29.79 3.75 -7.97
CA GLN A 265 -29.89 2.29 -7.93
C GLN A 265 -28.60 1.69 -8.51
N GLU A 266 -28.21 0.48 -8.10
CA GLU A 266 -26.90 -0.16 -8.37
C GLU A 266 -26.48 -0.29 -9.86
N HIS A 267 -27.28 0.20 -10.81
CA HIS A 267 -27.05 0.17 -12.26
C HIS A 267 -26.98 1.54 -12.95
N GLU A 268 -27.19 2.66 -12.26
CA GLU A 268 -27.05 3.99 -12.87
C GLU A 268 -25.62 4.54 -12.72
N GLU A 269 -25.11 5.15 -13.79
CA GLU A 269 -23.77 5.76 -13.79
C GLU A 269 -23.72 7.02 -12.93
N PRO A 270 -22.71 7.19 -12.06
CA PRO A 270 -22.63 8.37 -11.22
C PRO A 270 -22.33 9.61 -12.08
N PRO A 271 -23.05 10.74 -11.91
CA PRO A 271 -22.86 11.95 -12.71
C PRO A 271 -21.43 12.51 -12.61
N ILE A 272 -20.76 12.27 -11.48
CA ILE A 272 -19.37 12.68 -11.22
C ILE A 272 -18.36 11.94 -12.11
N ALA A 273 -18.69 10.76 -12.65
CA ALA A 273 -17.75 10.00 -13.47
C ALA A 273 -17.31 10.76 -14.74
N ASN A 274 -18.25 11.45 -15.38
CA ASN A 274 -17.96 12.26 -16.55
C ASN A 274 -17.11 13.48 -16.19
N LEU A 275 -17.44 14.15 -15.07
CA LEU A 275 -16.64 15.25 -14.56
C LEU A 275 -15.19 14.82 -14.27
N LEU A 276 -15.00 13.66 -13.64
CA LEU A 276 -13.66 13.14 -13.35
C LEU A 276 -12.86 12.89 -14.64
N LYS A 277 -13.51 12.34 -15.66
CA LYS A 277 -12.90 12.13 -16.98
C LYS A 277 -12.47 13.45 -17.61
N GLU A 278 -13.31 14.48 -17.57
CA GLU A 278 -12.97 15.84 -18.02
C GLU A 278 -11.80 16.44 -17.22
N CYS A 279 -11.81 16.28 -15.90
CA CYS A 279 -10.74 16.78 -15.05
C CYS A 279 -9.39 16.11 -15.35
N ILE A 280 -9.37 14.79 -15.59
CA ILE A 280 -8.16 14.06 -16.00
C ILE A 280 -7.67 14.54 -17.37
N GLN A 281 -8.58 14.79 -18.32
CA GLN A 281 -8.21 15.37 -19.62
C GLN A 281 -7.64 16.78 -19.48
N SER A 282 -8.17 17.58 -18.54
CA SER A 282 -7.68 18.94 -18.29
C SER A 282 -6.23 18.99 -17.81
N ILE A 283 -5.67 17.88 -17.30
CA ILE A 283 -4.26 17.79 -16.90
C ILE A 283 -3.32 17.81 -18.10
N GLN A 284 -3.80 17.39 -19.29
CA GLN A 284 -3.00 17.44 -20.52
C GLN A 284 -2.54 18.87 -20.87
N GLN A 285 -3.30 19.88 -20.44
CA GLN A 285 -3.01 21.29 -20.66
C GLN A 285 -2.06 21.89 -19.62
N ALA A 286 -1.56 21.09 -18.66
CA ALA A 286 -0.62 21.58 -17.66
C ALA A 286 0.77 21.79 -18.27
N GLU A 287 1.40 22.91 -17.88
CA GLU A 287 2.76 23.26 -18.30
C GLU A 287 3.81 22.25 -17.79
N TYR A 288 3.57 21.68 -16.61
CA TYR A 288 4.45 20.70 -15.96
C TYR A 288 3.77 19.33 -15.85
N PRO A 289 4.54 18.23 -15.89
CA PRO A 289 3.98 16.89 -15.89
C PRO A 289 3.31 16.55 -14.56
N ILE A 290 2.08 16.04 -14.65
CA ILE A 290 1.30 15.53 -13.51
C ILE A 290 0.90 14.10 -13.85
N VAL A 291 1.21 13.17 -12.94
CA VAL A 291 0.81 11.76 -13.05
C VAL A 291 -0.40 11.53 -12.15
N VAL A 292 -1.49 11.01 -12.70
CA VAL A 292 -2.70 10.69 -11.93
C VAL A 292 -2.67 9.22 -11.58
N ILE A 293 -2.77 8.90 -10.30
CA ILE A 293 -2.85 7.53 -9.81
C ILE A 293 -4.03 7.40 -8.87
N ALA A 294 -4.97 6.51 -9.19
CA ALA A 294 -6.08 6.16 -8.31
C ALA A 294 -5.84 4.80 -7.64
N THR A 295 -6.33 4.64 -6.42
CA THR A 295 -6.31 3.35 -5.72
C THR A 295 -7.71 2.90 -5.34
N THR A 296 -8.02 1.61 -5.57
CA THR A 296 -9.26 0.97 -5.11
C THR A 296 -8.98 -0.39 -4.49
N SER A 297 -9.77 -0.81 -3.49
CA SER A 297 -9.72 -2.16 -2.92
C SER A 297 -10.59 -3.15 -3.69
N LYS A 298 -11.70 -2.70 -4.28
CA LYS A 298 -12.69 -3.52 -4.96
C LYS A 298 -12.96 -2.95 -6.33
N ILE A 299 -12.43 -3.61 -7.35
CA ILE A 299 -12.61 -3.14 -8.73
C ILE A 299 -14.03 -3.36 -9.25
N GLU A 300 -14.73 -4.35 -8.71
CA GLU A 300 -16.13 -4.67 -9.07
C GLU A 300 -17.11 -3.56 -8.67
N ASP A 301 -16.77 -2.81 -7.61
CA ASP A 301 -17.60 -1.72 -7.10
C ASP A 301 -17.40 -0.42 -7.90
N LEU A 302 -16.63 -0.42 -9.00
CA LEU A 302 -16.30 0.77 -9.78
C LEU A 302 -17.07 0.82 -11.10
N ALA A 303 -17.71 1.96 -11.37
CA ALA A 303 -18.36 2.23 -12.65
C ALA A 303 -17.40 2.11 -13.85
N SER A 304 -17.91 1.57 -14.96
CA SER A 304 -17.17 1.36 -16.21
C SER A 304 -16.58 2.66 -16.78
N THR A 305 -17.31 3.76 -16.68
CA THR A 305 -16.86 5.10 -17.10
C THR A 305 -15.63 5.57 -16.32
N VAL A 306 -15.63 5.41 -14.99
CA VAL A 306 -14.49 5.75 -14.15
C VAL A 306 -13.30 4.85 -14.49
N ARG A 307 -13.52 3.54 -14.66
CA ARG A 307 -12.45 2.60 -15.09
C ARG A 307 -11.84 3.01 -16.44
N SER A 308 -12.68 3.39 -17.41
CA SER A 308 -12.25 3.84 -18.74
C SER A 308 -11.51 5.18 -18.76
N SER A 309 -11.60 5.98 -17.68
CA SER A 309 -10.87 7.24 -17.56
C SER A 309 -9.38 7.03 -17.26
N PHE A 310 -8.99 5.84 -16.79
CA PHE A 310 -7.61 5.45 -16.57
C PHE A 310 -7.08 4.66 -17.76
N ARG A 311 -5.89 5.02 -18.24
CA ARG A 311 -5.29 4.40 -19.43
C ARG A 311 -4.75 3.00 -19.14
N GLU A 312 -4.23 2.81 -17.94
CA GLU A 312 -3.57 1.57 -17.52
C GLU A 312 -4.13 1.11 -16.19
N GLU A 313 -4.41 -0.18 -16.10
CA GLU A 313 -4.89 -0.85 -14.89
C GLU A 313 -3.85 -1.85 -14.39
N ILE A 314 -3.53 -1.78 -13.10
CA ILE A 314 -2.52 -2.62 -12.49
C ILE A 314 -3.09 -3.25 -11.21
N LYS A 315 -3.18 -4.58 -11.24
CA LYS A 315 -3.44 -5.39 -10.07
C LYS A 315 -2.18 -5.55 -9.23
N ILE A 316 -2.28 -5.34 -7.93
CA ILE A 316 -1.26 -5.70 -6.95
C ILE A 316 -1.81 -6.87 -6.13
N ASP A 317 -1.20 -8.03 -6.34
CA ASP A 317 -1.52 -9.26 -5.62
C ASP A 317 -0.87 -9.26 -4.22
N VAL A 318 -1.38 -10.12 -3.35
CA VAL A 318 -0.81 -10.37 -2.02
C VAL A 318 0.59 -10.98 -2.18
N PRO A 319 1.56 -10.61 -1.32
CA PRO A 319 2.95 -11.00 -1.52
C PRO A 319 3.16 -12.50 -1.26
N ASP A 320 3.91 -13.15 -2.16
CA ASP A 320 4.37 -14.52 -2.01
C ASP A 320 5.34 -14.69 -0.82
N VAL A 321 5.65 -15.94 -0.45
CA VAL A 321 6.57 -16.26 0.67
C VAL A 321 7.90 -15.50 0.57
N LYS A 322 8.52 -15.48 -0.62
CA LYS A 322 9.79 -14.75 -0.85
C LYS A 322 9.61 -13.24 -0.67
N ALA A 323 8.51 -12.68 -1.16
CA ALA A 323 8.22 -11.25 -1.02
C ALA A 323 7.93 -10.88 0.44
N ARG A 324 7.22 -11.74 1.19
CA ARG A 324 6.98 -11.58 2.63
C ARG A 324 8.28 -11.62 3.42
N GLU A 325 9.18 -12.55 3.11
CA GLU A 325 10.50 -12.63 3.74
C GLU A 325 11.29 -11.32 3.58
N GLU A 326 11.31 -10.74 2.38
CA GLU A 326 11.97 -9.45 2.14
C GLU A 326 11.31 -8.30 2.90
N ILE A 327 9.96 -8.29 2.98
CA ILE A 327 9.21 -7.28 3.72
C ILE A 327 9.53 -7.38 5.21
N VAL A 328 9.44 -8.58 5.81
CA VAL A 328 9.76 -8.84 7.22
C VAL A 328 11.21 -8.45 7.52
N THR A 329 12.14 -8.84 6.65
CA THR A 329 13.57 -8.48 6.79
C THR A 329 13.78 -6.98 6.90
N ASN A 330 13.02 -6.17 6.17
CA ASN A 330 13.14 -4.72 6.27
C ASN A 330 12.34 -4.10 7.42
N LEU A 331 11.21 -4.72 7.81
CA LEU A 331 10.47 -4.31 9.00
C LEU A 331 11.29 -4.52 10.28
N ILE A 332 12.10 -5.59 10.35
CA ILE A 332 12.96 -5.90 11.50
C ILE A 332 14.15 -4.93 11.64
N LYS A 333 14.65 -4.36 10.53
CA LYS A 333 15.80 -3.43 10.55
C LYS A 333 15.54 -2.12 11.32
N TYR A 334 14.28 -1.81 11.60
CA TYR A 334 13.84 -0.59 12.27
C TYR A 334 12.83 -0.99 13.35
N PRO A 335 13.15 -0.95 14.66
CA PRO A 335 14.04 -0.03 15.39
C PRO A 335 15.32 -0.69 15.95
N HIS A 336 16.38 0.11 16.12
CA HIS A 336 17.73 -0.33 16.55
C HIS A 336 17.83 -1.01 17.93
N GLN A 337 16.75 -1.06 18.72
CA GLN A 337 16.74 -1.57 20.10
C GLN A 337 16.10 -2.97 20.26
N LEU A 338 15.67 -3.60 19.15
CA LEU A 338 15.07 -4.93 19.18
C LEU A 338 16.05 -5.97 18.64
N VAL A 339 16.26 -7.04 19.41
CA VAL A 339 17.02 -8.20 18.96
C VAL A 339 16.04 -9.25 18.47
N PHE A 340 15.93 -9.40 17.15
CA PHE A 340 15.05 -10.40 16.54
C PHE A 340 15.77 -11.76 16.50
N ASN A 341 15.42 -12.66 17.41
CA ASN A 341 15.98 -14.03 17.44
C ASN A 341 15.23 -15.00 16.52
N VAL A 342 14.30 -14.50 15.71
CA VAL A 342 13.47 -15.28 14.79
C VAL A 342 13.90 -15.01 13.36
N SER A 343 14.08 -16.07 12.57
CA SER A 343 14.40 -15.92 11.15
C SER A 343 13.23 -15.27 10.38
N PRO A 344 13.48 -14.26 9.51
CA PRO A 344 12.43 -13.67 8.67
C PRO A 344 11.67 -14.68 7.82
N LYS A 345 12.38 -15.76 7.40
CA LYS A 345 11.83 -16.86 6.64
C LYS A 345 10.76 -17.64 7.43
N TYR A 346 10.99 -17.90 8.72
CA TYR A 346 10.01 -18.55 9.59
C TYR A 346 8.70 -17.75 9.66
N VAL A 347 8.79 -16.44 9.86
CA VAL A 347 7.62 -15.56 9.88
C VAL A 347 6.87 -15.63 8.55
N ALA A 348 7.59 -15.51 7.42
CA ALA A 348 6.98 -15.51 6.09
C ALA A 348 6.26 -16.83 5.72
N GLN A 349 6.76 -17.96 6.20
CA GLN A 349 6.16 -19.29 6.01
C GLN A 349 4.90 -19.47 6.87
N ASN A 350 4.94 -19.03 8.13
CA ASN A 350 3.82 -19.19 9.07
C ASN A 350 2.74 -18.10 8.99
N THR A 351 2.87 -17.17 8.04
CA THR A 351 1.86 -16.13 7.77
C THR A 351 1.37 -16.21 6.31
N PRO A 352 0.68 -17.29 5.90
CA PRO A 352 0.09 -17.36 4.57
C PRO A 352 -0.94 -16.23 4.39
N SER A 353 -0.96 -15.61 3.22
CA SER A 353 -1.89 -14.52 2.84
C SER A 353 -1.92 -13.27 3.71
N PHE A 354 -0.97 -13.12 4.63
CA PHE A 354 -0.85 -11.89 5.38
C PHE A 354 -0.41 -10.77 4.44
N THR A 355 -1.22 -9.71 4.40
CA THR A 355 -0.85 -8.48 3.72
C THR A 355 0.28 -7.80 4.48
N PRO A 356 1.07 -6.92 3.85
CA PRO A 356 2.13 -6.18 4.52
C PRO A 356 1.66 -5.40 5.75
N LYS A 357 0.42 -4.90 5.74
CA LYS A 357 -0.21 -4.28 6.92
C LYS A 357 -0.30 -5.28 8.09
N LEU A 358 -0.74 -6.51 7.82
CA LEU A 358 -0.84 -7.56 8.84
C LEU A 358 0.53 -7.99 9.33
N LEU A 359 1.52 -8.15 8.44
CA LEU A 359 2.90 -8.46 8.83
C LEU A 359 3.48 -7.39 9.77
N GLN A 360 3.27 -6.10 9.44
CA GLN A 360 3.68 -5.01 10.32
C GLN A 360 2.98 -5.08 11.67
N HIS A 361 1.68 -5.40 11.68
CA HIS A 361 0.93 -5.54 12.92
C HIS A 361 1.41 -6.74 13.76
N THR A 362 1.72 -7.87 13.14
CA THR A 362 2.30 -9.05 13.81
C THR A 362 3.63 -8.72 14.48
N ILE A 363 4.53 -8.03 13.78
CA ILE A 363 5.83 -7.62 14.36
C ILE A 363 5.62 -6.64 15.51
N TYR A 364 4.68 -5.71 15.38
CA TYR A 364 4.31 -4.78 16.44
C TYR A 364 3.79 -5.52 17.68
N LEU A 365 2.85 -6.46 17.52
CA LEU A 365 2.33 -7.27 18.63
C LEU A 365 3.39 -8.18 19.25
N ALA A 366 4.27 -8.79 18.46
CA ALA A 366 5.38 -9.60 18.97
C ALA A 366 6.34 -8.75 19.82
N THR A 367 6.59 -7.51 19.38
CA THR A 367 7.38 -6.53 20.14
C THR A 367 6.69 -6.18 21.47
N LEU A 368 5.38 -5.93 21.45
CA LEU A 368 4.62 -5.66 22.68
C LEU A 368 4.65 -6.85 23.64
N ASN A 369 4.44 -8.07 23.15
CA ASN A 369 4.49 -9.29 23.97
C ASN A 369 5.87 -9.45 24.65
N ALA A 370 6.95 -9.23 23.90
CA ALA A 370 8.30 -9.27 24.43
C ALA A 370 8.56 -8.16 25.47
N LEU A 371 8.09 -6.94 25.22
CA LEU A 371 8.19 -5.81 26.15
C LEU A 371 7.41 -6.08 27.45
N THR A 372 6.19 -6.57 27.36
CA THR A 372 5.37 -6.90 28.53
C THR A 372 6.03 -8.00 29.37
N LYS A 373 6.61 -9.03 28.74
CA LYS A 373 7.38 -10.06 29.43
C LYS A 373 8.60 -9.47 30.14
N ALA A 374 9.35 -8.60 29.47
CA ALA A 374 10.51 -7.93 30.07
C ALA A 374 10.10 -7.07 31.27
N ILE A 375 9.06 -6.24 31.15
CA ILE A 375 8.56 -5.40 32.26
C ILE A 375 8.16 -6.24 33.47
N HIS A 376 7.47 -7.37 33.26
CA HIS A 376 7.10 -8.26 34.36
C HIS A 376 8.31 -8.95 35.01
N GLN A 377 9.35 -9.22 34.24
CA GLN A 377 10.58 -9.84 34.74
C GLN A 377 11.42 -8.85 35.57
N PHE A 378 11.38 -7.55 35.26
CA PHE A 378 12.14 -6.48 35.93
C PHE A 378 11.30 -5.62 36.88
N SER A 379 10.28 -6.18 37.52
CA SER A 379 9.33 -5.43 38.36
C SER A 379 9.94 -4.79 39.63
N GLU A 380 11.20 -5.07 39.96
CA GLU A 380 12.01 -4.33 40.93
C GLU A 380 13.27 -3.81 40.25
N PRO A 381 13.48 -2.48 40.12
CA PRO A 381 14.72 -1.94 39.58
C PRO A 381 15.82 -2.11 40.63
N ALA A 382 16.64 -3.15 40.49
CA ALA A 382 17.95 -3.17 41.14
C ALA A 382 18.84 -2.15 40.40
N GLU A 383 19.36 -1.15 41.11
CA GLU A 383 20.21 -0.08 40.55
C GLU A 383 21.46 -0.60 39.83
N GLU A 384 21.81 -1.88 40.02
CA GLU A 384 23.02 -2.53 39.48
C GLU A 384 22.85 -3.16 38.08
N GLU A 385 21.64 -3.20 37.49
CA GLU A 385 21.37 -3.91 36.22
C GLU A 385 21.14 -3.00 34.99
N VAL A 386 21.67 -1.77 35.00
CA VAL A 386 21.54 -0.80 33.89
C VAL A 386 22.09 -1.35 32.56
N ASP A 387 23.14 -2.16 32.61
CA ASP A 387 23.77 -2.79 31.44
C ASP A 387 22.85 -3.86 30.81
N VAL A 388 22.07 -4.59 31.60
CA VAL A 388 21.11 -5.60 31.13
C VAL A 388 19.91 -4.93 30.46
N CYS A 389 19.40 -3.85 31.05
CA CYS A 389 18.35 -3.02 30.46
C CYS A 389 18.79 -2.36 29.13
N SER A 390 20.10 -2.14 28.94
CA SER A 390 20.67 -1.56 27.72
C SER A 390 20.87 -2.56 26.58
N ALA A 391 20.79 -3.87 26.84
CA ALA A 391 21.01 -4.94 25.85
C ALA A 391 19.88 -5.09 24.81
N GLY A 392 18.77 -4.37 24.97
CA GLY A 392 17.60 -4.44 24.08
C GLY A 392 16.70 -5.63 24.37
N VAL A 393 15.46 -5.57 23.89
CA VAL A 393 14.45 -6.60 24.15
C VAL A 393 14.53 -7.66 23.06
N GLY A 394 14.79 -8.90 23.45
CA GLY A 394 14.86 -10.05 22.57
C GLY A 394 13.47 -10.57 22.20
N ILE A 395 13.13 -10.59 20.92
CA ILE A 395 11.87 -11.16 20.42
C ILE A 395 12.09 -12.64 20.15
N SER A 396 11.35 -13.50 20.85
CA SER A 396 11.42 -14.95 20.73
C SER A 396 10.39 -15.50 19.74
N VAL A 397 10.55 -16.77 19.33
CA VAL A 397 9.58 -17.47 18.48
C VAL A 397 8.19 -17.51 19.15
N SER A 398 8.15 -17.71 20.47
CA SER A 398 6.89 -17.74 21.22
C SER A 398 6.10 -16.43 21.15
N ASP A 399 6.78 -15.28 21.08
CA ASP A 399 6.14 -13.97 20.98
C ASP A 399 5.52 -13.76 19.60
N VAL A 400 6.21 -14.24 18.56
CA VAL A 400 5.75 -14.20 17.18
C VAL A 400 4.57 -15.13 16.97
N ASP A 401 4.63 -16.36 17.45
CA ASP A 401 3.52 -17.32 17.31
C ASP A 401 2.26 -16.82 18.03
N ALA A 402 2.41 -16.26 19.24
CA ALA A 402 1.32 -15.63 19.96
C ALA A 402 0.73 -14.43 19.19
N ALA A 403 1.58 -13.60 18.58
CA ALA A 403 1.15 -12.48 17.76
C ALA A 403 0.42 -12.93 16.49
N ILE A 404 0.92 -13.96 15.79
CA ILE A 404 0.26 -14.53 14.60
C ILE A 404 -1.14 -15.02 14.97
N ALA A 405 -1.27 -15.79 16.07
CA ALA A 405 -2.56 -16.29 16.53
C ALA A 405 -3.56 -15.15 16.85
N GLN A 406 -3.09 -14.08 17.51
CA GLN A 406 -3.91 -12.90 17.79
C GLN A 406 -4.39 -12.21 16.51
N VAL A 407 -3.49 -11.97 15.54
CA VAL A 407 -3.87 -11.34 14.27
C VAL A 407 -4.86 -12.21 13.49
N GLN A 408 -4.63 -13.52 13.41
CA GLN A 408 -5.56 -14.45 12.75
C GLN A 408 -6.94 -14.45 13.40
N GLN A 409 -7.00 -14.35 14.74
CA GLN A 409 -8.25 -14.26 15.47
C GLN A 409 -9.02 -12.97 15.16
N GLN A 410 -8.31 -11.83 15.07
CA GLN A 410 -8.92 -10.55 14.74
C GLN A 410 -9.44 -10.51 13.29
N GLU A 411 -8.67 -11.03 12.33
CA GLU A 411 -9.07 -11.07 10.92
C GLU A 411 -10.24 -12.04 10.69
N SER A 412 -10.24 -13.21 11.34
CA SER A 412 -11.36 -14.16 11.26
C SER A 412 -12.65 -13.53 11.80
N ALA A 413 -12.55 -12.77 12.90
CA ALA A 413 -13.68 -12.07 13.50
C ALA A 413 -14.22 -10.93 12.61
N SER A 414 -13.35 -10.18 11.93
CA SER A 414 -13.79 -9.10 11.04
C SER A 414 -14.34 -9.60 9.70
N LEU A 415 -13.89 -10.76 9.22
CA LEU A 415 -14.29 -11.34 7.94
C LEU A 415 -15.49 -12.28 8.03
N GLY A 416 -15.96 -12.60 9.25
CA GLY A 416 -17.06 -13.54 9.47
C GLY A 416 -16.73 -14.98 9.01
N ALA A 417 -15.46 -15.26 8.71
CA ALA A 417 -15.01 -16.57 8.26
C ALA A 417 -14.67 -17.45 9.48
N PRO A 418 -15.07 -18.73 9.49
CA PRO A 418 -14.65 -19.64 10.55
C PRO A 418 -13.12 -19.80 10.55
N LYS A 419 -12.54 -19.81 11.75
CA LYS A 419 -11.10 -19.97 12.04
C LYS A 419 -10.42 -20.97 11.09
N VAL A 420 -9.15 -20.70 10.73
CA VAL A 420 -8.26 -21.77 10.23
C VAL A 420 -8.36 -22.91 11.27
N PRO A 421 -8.86 -24.07 10.85
CA PRO A 421 -9.18 -25.15 11.78
C PRO A 421 -7.87 -25.67 12.37
N ASN A 422 -7.72 -25.67 13.70
CA ASN A 422 -6.55 -26.28 14.34
C ASN A 422 -6.69 -27.82 14.41
N VAL A 423 -7.07 -28.43 13.29
CA VAL A 423 -7.24 -29.87 13.13
C VAL A 423 -6.02 -30.36 12.37
N LYS A 424 -5.30 -31.33 12.94
CA LYS A 424 -4.12 -31.95 12.33
C LYS A 424 -4.47 -33.29 11.69
N TRP A 425 -3.54 -33.87 10.93
CA TRP A 425 -3.73 -35.21 10.37
C TRP A 425 -3.95 -36.30 11.43
N GLU A 426 -3.36 -36.11 12.60
CA GLU A 426 -3.46 -36.99 13.78
C GLU A 426 -4.88 -37.06 14.34
N ASP A 427 -5.66 -35.98 14.19
CA ASP A 427 -7.05 -35.90 14.67
C ASP A 427 -8.03 -36.65 13.75
N VAL A 428 -7.60 -37.01 12.53
CA VAL A 428 -8.43 -37.73 11.55
C VAL A 428 -8.07 -39.22 11.56
N GLY A 429 -8.92 -40.05 12.16
CA GLY A 429 -8.73 -41.51 12.14
C GLY A 429 -8.98 -42.13 10.75
N GLY A 430 -8.07 -42.99 10.29
CA GLY A 430 -8.25 -43.79 9.07
C GLY A 430 -8.09 -43.01 7.75
N LEU A 431 -8.89 -43.37 6.73
CA LEU A 431 -8.97 -42.73 5.41
C LEU A 431 -7.64 -42.60 4.64
N ILE A 432 -6.67 -43.49 4.88
CA ILE A 432 -5.29 -43.39 4.39
C ILE A 432 -5.21 -43.18 2.86
N THR A 433 -6.05 -43.87 2.09
CA THR A 433 -6.11 -43.75 0.63
C THR A 433 -6.57 -42.35 0.20
N ALA A 434 -7.68 -41.86 0.76
CA ALA A 434 -8.19 -40.52 0.48
C ALA A 434 -7.22 -39.42 0.94
N LYS A 435 -6.57 -39.59 2.10
CA LYS A 435 -5.52 -38.67 2.57
C LYS A 435 -4.40 -38.54 1.54
N LYS A 436 -3.92 -39.69 1.03
CA LYS A 436 -2.84 -39.73 0.05
C LYS A 436 -3.23 -39.07 -1.28
N GLU A 437 -4.41 -39.36 -1.81
CA GLU A 437 -4.89 -38.76 -3.07
C GLU A 437 -5.05 -37.24 -2.98
N ILE A 438 -5.56 -36.75 -1.85
CA ILE A 438 -5.74 -35.30 -1.64
C ILE A 438 -4.37 -34.61 -1.50
N LEU A 439 -3.44 -35.21 -0.74
CA LEU A 439 -2.07 -34.71 -0.62
C LEU A 439 -1.37 -34.68 -1.99
N ASP A 440 -1.42 -35.76 -2.76
CA ASP A 440 -0.81 -35.79 -4.10
C ASP A 440 -1.44 -34.74 -5.04
N THR A 441 -2.72 -34.43 -4.86
CA THR A 441 -3.43 -33.44 -5.69
C THR A 441 -3.10 -32.00 -5.31
N ILE A 442 -2.92 -31.70 -4.02
CA ILE A 442 -2.74 -30.33 -3.51
C ILE A 442 -1.27 -30.00 -3.23
N GLN A 443 -0.51 -30.90 -2.62
CA GLN A 443 0.88 -30.69 -2.22
C GLN A 443 1.83 -30.72 -3.43
N LEU A 444 1.63 -31.64 -4.38
CA LEU A 444 2.51 -31.80 -5.53
C LEU A 444 2.59 -30.54 -6.42
N PRO A 445 1.48 -29.84 -6.74
CA PRO A 445 1.54 -28.60 -7.48
C PRO A 445 2.15 -27.43 -6.70
N LEU A 446 2.02 -27.42 -5.37
CA LEU A 446 2.60 -26.39 -4.51
C LEU A 446 4.11 -26.54 -4.36
N GLU A 447 4.63 -27.76 -4.23
CA GLU A 447 6.06 -28.03 -4.08
C GLU A 447 6.82 -27.98 -5.43
N HIS A 448 6.16 -28.39 -6.52
CA HIS A 448 6.78 -28.49 -7.84
C HIS A 448 6.00 -27.76 -8.93
N PRO A 449 5.85 -26.41 -8.83
CA PRO A 449 5.12 -25.63 -9.82
C PRO A 449 5.72 -25.74 -11.24
N GLU A 450 7.03 -26.01 -11.36
CA GLU A 450 7.72 -26.18 -12.64
C GLU A 450 7.21 -27.37 -13.47
N LEU A 451 6.68 -28.42 -12.81
CA LEU A 451 6.14 -29.60 -13.49
C LEU A 451 4.78 -29.30 -14.14
N PHE A 452 4.01 -28.37 -13.58
CA PHE A 452 2.65 -28.07 -14.02
C PHE A 452 2.59 -26.87 -14.99
N GLY A 453 3.63 -26.05 -15.07
CA GLY A 453 3.70 -24.89 -15.97
C GLY A 453 3.79 -25.18 -17.47
N LYS A 454 3.96 -26.45 -17.90
CA LYS A 454 4.21 -26.84 -19.32
C LYS A 454 3.16 -27.76 -19.96
N GLY A 455 1.89 -27.61 -19.60
CA GLY A 455 0.77 -28.20 -20.36
C GLY A 455 0.13 -29.45 -19.76
N LEU A 456 0.52 -29.85 -18.54
CA LEU A 456 -0.27 -30.78 -17.74
C LEU A 456 -1.46 -30.01 -17.14
N LYS A 457 -2.70 -30.45 -17.43
CA LYS A 457 -3.90 -29.89 -16.79
C LYS A 457 -3.81 -30.11 -15.28
N GLN A 458 -3.71 -29.01 -14.53
CA GLN A 458 -3.72 -29.05 -13.08
C GLN A 458 -5.11 -29.48 -12.59
N ARG A 459 -5.15 -30.42 -11.64
CA ARG A 459 -6.40 -30.88 -11.03
C ARG A 459 -6.81 -29.87 -9.97
N SER A 460 -7.74 -28.98 -10.31
CA SER A 460 -8.11 -27.85 -9.44
C SER A 460 -9.22 -28.18 -8.44
N GLY A 461 -9.98 -29.25 -8.69
CA GLY A 461 -11.16 -29.64 -7.91
C GLY A 461 -11.05 -31.05 -7.31
N VAL A 462 -11.52 -31.19 -6.06
CA VAL A 462 -11.70 -32.48 -5.36
C VAL A 462 -13.13 -32.57 -4.85
N LEU A 463 -13.85 -33.64 -5.17
CA LEU A 463 -15.18 -33.91 -4.62
C LEU A 463 -15.13 -35.05 -3.59
N LEU A 464 -15.45 -34.73 -2.35
CA LEU A 464 -15.59 -35.68 -1.25
C LEU A 464 -17.05 -36.09 -1.11
N TYR A 465 -17.36 -37.37 -1.31
CA TYR A 465 -18.71 -37.90 -1.15
C TYR A 465 -18.74 -39.13 -0.25
N GLY A 466 -19.89 -39.37 0.38
CA GLY A 466 -20.12 -40.55 1.23
C GLY A 466 -21.26 -40.32 2.22
N PRO A 467 -21.60 -41.30 3.08
CA PRO A 467 -22.64 -41.12 4.09
C PRO A 467 -22.28 -40.01 5.09
N PRO A 468 -23.27 -39.36 5.73
CA PRO A 468 -23.03 -38.35 6.76
C PRO A 468 -22.25 -38.94 7.94
N GLY A 469 -21.47 -38.11 8.65
CA GLY A 469 -20.67 -38.56 9.81
C GLY A 469 -19.33 -39.22 9.49
N THR A 470 -18.91 -39.27 8.21
CA THR A 470 -17.62 -39.85 7.77
C THR A 470 -16.42 -38.90 7.86
N GLY A 471 -16.59 -37.72 8.47
CA GLY A 471 -15.49 -36.78 8.69
C GLY A 471 -15.03 -36.00 7.46
N LYS A 472 -15.82 -35.90 6.38
CA LYS A 472 -15.49 -35.12 5.16
C LYS A 472 -15.06 -33.68 5.46
N THR A 473 -15.82 -32.98 6.30
CA THR A 473 -15.50 -31.61 6.74
C THR A 473 -14.23 -31.57 7.60
N LEU A 474 -13.98 -32.58 8.45
CA LEU A 474 -12.75 -32.65 9.26
C LEU A 474 -11.51 -32.94 8.40
N LEU A 475 -11.66 -33.77 7.37
CA LEU A 475 -10.61 -34.11 6.41
C LEU A 475 -10.15 -32.87 5.64
N ALA A 476 -11.08 -32.09 5.08
CA ALA A 476 -10.75 -30.86 4.36
C ALA A 476 -10.05 -29.82 5.25
N LYS A 477 -10.47 -29.74 6.52
CA LYS A 477 -9.86 -28.88 7.52
C LYS A 477 -8.42 -29.28 7.83
N ALA A 478 -8.15 -30.59 8.03
CA ALA A 478 -6.80 -31.09 8.28
C ALA A 478 -5.85 -30.84 7.10
N VAL A 479 -6.34 -31.02 5.86
CA VAL A 479 -5.58 -30.76 4.63
C VAL A 479 -5.09 -29.31 4.57
N ALA A 480 -5.95 -28.34 4.92
CA ALA A 480 -5.59 -26.93 4.89
C ALA A 480 -4.51 -26.58 5.92
N THR A 481 -4.59 -27.13 7.13
CA THR A 481 -3.59 -26.93 8.20
C THR A 481 -2.23 -27.47 7.80
N GLU A 482 -2.21 -28.67 7.24
CA GLU A 482 -0.98 -29.42 6.94
C GLU A 482 -0.24 -28.86 5.73
N CYS A 483 -0.99 -28.38 4.73
CA CYS A 483 -0.42 -27.66 3.60
C CYS A 483 -0.17 -26.18 3.89
N THR A 484 -0.47 -25.68 5.10
CA THR A 484 -0.38 -24.26 5.49
C THR A 484 -1.13 -23.31 4.54
N LEU A 485 -2.32 -23.75 4.08
CA LEU A 485 -3.15 -23.02 3.13
C LEU A 485 -4.26 -22.24 3.83
N ASN A 486 -4.69 -21.14 3.23
CA ASN A 486 -5.86 -20.41 3.73
C ASN A 486 -7.12 -21.21 3.46
N PHE A 487 -7.98 -21.35 4.47
CA PHE A 487 -9.19 -22.15 4.38
C PHE A 487 -10.42 -21.23 4.36
N ILE A 488 -11.15 -21.26 3.25
CA ILE A 488 -12.43 -20.55 3.11
C ILE A 488 -13.53 -21.60 3.12
N SER A 489 -14.22 -21.72 4.26
CA SER A 489 -15.37 -22.62 4.39
C SER A 489 -16.64 -21.90 4.00
N VAL A 490 -17.45 -22.54 3.17
CA VAL A 490 -18.75 -22.03 2.74
C VAL A 490 -19.76 -23.16 2.80
N LYS A 491 -20.89 -22.95 3.47
CA LYS A 491 -21.99 -23.92 3.42
C LYS A 491 -22.93 -23.56 2.29
N GLY A 492 -23.40 -24.56 1.53
CA GLY A 492 -24.31 -24.35 0.41
C GLY A 492 -25.54 -23.50 0.74
N PRO A 493 -26.25 -23.71 1.88
CA PRO A 493 -27.40 -22.88 2.25
C PRO A 493 -27.06 -21.42 2.58
N GLU A 494 -25.82 -21.11 3.02
CA GLU A 494 -25.40 -19.74 3.36
C GLU A 494 -25.25 -18.85 2.11
N LEU A 495 -25.17 -19.43 0.92
CA LEU A 495 -25.04 -18.70 -0.35
C LEU A 495 -26.35 -18.38 -1.04
N ILE A 496 -27.45 -18.98 -0.58
CA ILE A 496 -28.74 -18.92 -1.27
C ILE A 496 -29.62 -17.91 -0.54
N ASN A 497 -29.67 -16.68 -1.05
CA ASN A 497 -30.64 -15.67 -0.64
C ASN A 497 -31.84 -15.65 -1.59
N MET A 498 -33.03 -15.34 -1.07
CA MET A 498 -34.26 -15.20 -1.87
C MET A 498 -34.26 -13.95 -2.76
N TYR A 499 -33.34 -13.00 -2.53
CA TYR A 499 -33.20 -11.77 -3.31
C TYR A 499 -32.41 -12.03 -4.61
N VAL A 500 -33.02 -11.66 -5.73
CA VAL A 500 -32.47 -11.87 -7.08
C VAL A 500 -31.14 -11.10 -7.23
N GLY A 501 -30.07 -11.79 -7.59
CA GLY A 501 -28.74 -11.22 -7.87
C GLY A 501 -27.75 -11.22 -6.69
N GLU A 502 -28.24 -11.27 -5.45
CA GLU A 502 -27.37 -11.26 -4.26
C GLU A 502 -26.56 -12.55 -4.13
N SER A 503 -27.18 -13.70 -4.40
CA SER A 503 -26.54 -15.02 -4.38
C SER A 503 -25.39 -15.14 -5.40
N GLU A 504 -25.57 -14.58 -6.61
CA GLU A 504 -24.51 -14.56 -7.64
C GLU A 504 -23.32 -13.68 -7.22
N LYS A 505 -23.62 -12.52 -6.63
CA LYS A 505 -22.61 -11.59 -6.09
C LYS A 505 -21.82 -12.25 -4.97
N ASN A 506 -22.48 -12.99 -4.08
CA ASN A 506 -21.82 -13.73 -2.99
C ASN A 506 -20.84 -14.78 -3.51
N VAL A 507 -21.22 -15.54 -4.55
CA VAL A 507 -20.32 -16.50 -5.21
C VAL A 507 -19.09 -15.79 -5.77
N ARG A 508 -19.26 -14.69 -6.53
CA ARG A 508 -18.13 -13.89 -7.06
C ARG A 508 -17.22 -13.39 -5.94
N GLN A 509 -17.80 -12.85 -4.87
CA GLN A 509 -17.04 -12.34 -3.74
C GLN A 509 -16.21 -13.43 -3.06
N ILE A 510 -16.71 -14.66 -2.95
CA ILE A 510 -15.96 -15.77 -2.34
C ILE A 510 -14.75 -16.14 -3.19
N PHE A 511 -14.93 -16.30 -4.49
CA PHE A 511 -13.82 -16.57 -5.40
C PHE A 511 -12.83 -15.40 -5.46
N GLN A 512 -13.31 -14.17 -5.38
CA GLN A 512 -12.44 -13.00 -5.29
C GLN A 512 -11.65 -12.97 -3.98
N ARG A 513 -12.27 -13.27 -2.83
CA ARG A 513 -11.57 -13.43 -1.54
C ARG A 513 -10.53 -14.54 -1.59
N ALA A 514 -10.83 -15.63 -2.29
CA ALA A 514 -9.91 -16.73 -2.50
C ALA A 514 -8.70 -16.30 -3.34
N ARG A 515 -8.93 -15.55 -4.43
CA ARG A 515 -7.87 -14.95 -5.25
C ARG A 515 -6.99 -13.97 -4.47
N ASP A 516 -7.59 -13.21 -3.56
CA ASP A 516 -6.87 -12.29 -2.69
C ASP A 516 -6.11 -13.03 -1.57
N SER A 517 -6.50 -14.26 -1.23
CA SER A 517 -5.91 -15.06 -0.15
C SER A 517 -5.04 -16.22 -0.66
N LYS A 518 -4.41 -16.10 -1.84
CA LYS A 518 -3.53 -17.14 -2.38
C LYS A 518 -2.26 -17.36 -1.54
N PRO A 519 -1.82 -18.62 -1.33
CA PRO A 519 -2.45 -19.87 -1.75
C PRO A 519 -3.63 -20.26 -0.84
N CYS A 520 -4.75 -20.76 -1.41
CA CYS A 520 -5.96 -21.07 -0.64
C CYS A 520 -6.72 -22.31 -1.10
N VAL A 521 -7.52 -22.85 -0.18
CA VAL A 521 -8.50 -23.91 -0.38
C VAL A 521 -9.89 -23.36 -0.10
N ILE A 522 -10.78 -23.47 -1.08
CA ILE A 522 -12.21 -23.17 -0.92
C ILE A 522 -12.92 -24.48 -0.64
N PHE A 523 -13.57 -24.59 0.52
CA PHE A 523 -14.35 -25.75 0.91
C PHE A 523 -15.84 -25.46 0.84
N PHE A 524 -16.53 -26.12 -0.08
CA PHE A 524 -17.99 -26.07 -0.21
C PHE A 524 -18.60 -27.27 0.52
N ASP A 525 -19.23 -27.03 1.67
CA ASP A 525 -20.01 -28.05 2.37
C ASP A 525 -21.45 -28.08 1.84
N GLU A 526 -22.08 -29.26 1.84
CA GLU A 526 -23.44 -29.47 1.31
C GLU A 526 -23.61 -28.95 -0.13
N LEU A 527 -22.66 -29.29 -1.02
CA LEU A 527 -22.65 -28.81 -2.42
C LEU A 527 -23.94 -29.17 -3.18
N ASP A 528 -24.63 -30.25 -2.77
CA ASP A 528 -25.93 -30.67 -3.30
C ASP A 528 -27.06 -29.65 -3.06
N SER A 529 -26.93 -28.77 -2.05
CA SER A 529 -27.88 -27.68 -1.83
C SER A 529 -27.65 -26.48 -2.75
N LEU A 530 -26.39 -26.24 -3.14
CA LEU A 530 -25.98 -25.11 -3.98
C LEU A 530 -26.16 -25.38 -5.47
N ALA A 531 -25.93 -26.62 -5.89
CA ALA A 531 -25.98 -27.03 -7.29
C ALA A 531 -26.83 -28.29 -7.52
N PRO A 532 -28.15 -28.20 -7.28
CA PRO A 532 -29.06 -29.30 -7.58
C PRO A 532 -29.16 -29.53 -9.10
N ASN A 533 -29.52 -30.76 -9.47
CA ASN A 533 -29.66 -31.16 -10.86
C ASN A 533 -30.70 -30.29 -11.60
N ARG A 534 -30.29 -29.68 -12.72
CA ARG A 534 -31.10 -28.72 -13.48
C ARG A 534 -32.43 -29.33 -13.92
N GLY A 535 -33.54 -28.61 -13.70
CA GLY A 535 -34.87 -29.00 -14.19
C GLY A 535 -35.70 -29.92 -13.30
N LYS A 536 -35.25 -30.30 -12.09
CA LYS A 536 -36.07 -31.10 -11.15
C LYS A 536 -37.01 -30.29 -10.24
N ASN A 537 -36.74 -28.99 -10.00
CA ASN A 537 -37.56 -28.15 -9.13
C ASN A 537 -37.99 -26.87 -9.89
N GLY A 538 -39.22 -26.88 -10.42
CA GLY A 538 -39.77 -25.81 -11.27
C GLY A 538 -40.19 -24.51 -10.57
N ASP A 539 -39.97 -24.36 -9.26
CA ASP A 539 -40.64 -23.31 -8.46
C ASP A 539 -39.75 -22.14 -8.00
N SER A 540 -38.47 -22.09 -8.39
CA SER A 540 -37.51 -21.09 -7.88
C SER A 540 -36.93 -20.17 -8.95
N GLY A 541 -37.79 -19.57 -9.80
CA GLY A 541 -37.47 -18.37 -10.61
C GLY A 541 -36.18 -18.37 -11.46
N GLY A 542 -35.59 -19.55 -11.75
CA GLY A 542 -34.28 -19.68 -12.38
C GLY A 542 -33.09 -19.14 -11.56
N VAL A 543 -33.29 -18.75 -10.30
CA VAL A 543 -32.23 -18.15 -9.47
C VAL A 543 -31.12 -19.17 -9.20
N MET A 544 -31.49 -20.40 -8.85
CA MET A 544 -30.51 -21.47 -8.62
C MET A 544 -29.71 -21.80 -9.89
N ASP A 545 -30.36 -21.90 -11.04
CA ASP A 545 -29.68 -22.19 -12.32
C ASP A 545 -28.64 -21.12 -12.68
N ARG A 546 -28.91 -19.85 -12.34
CA ARG A 546 -27.96 -18.75 -12.54
C ARG A 546 -26.79 -18.83 -11.57
N VAL A 547 -27.04 -19.13 -10.28
CA VAL A 547 -25.98 -19.33 -9.27
C VAL A 547 -25.05 -20.47 -9.68
N VAL A 548 -25.60 -21.60 -10.13
CA VAL A 548 -24.80 -22.73 -10.65
C VAL A 548 -23.99 -22.29 -11.87
N SER A 549 -24.60 -21.56 -12.80
CA SER A 549 -23.89 -21.07 -13.99
C SER A 549 -22.76 -20.10 -13.64
N GLN A 550 -22.94 -19.24 -12.64
CA GLN A 550 -21.88 -18.37 -12.11
C GLN A 550 -20.77 -19.19 -11.45
N LEU A 551 -21.10 -20.17 -10.61
CA LEU A 551 -20.11 -21.04 -9.97
C LEU A 551 -19.28 -21.82 -11.01
N LEU A 552 -19.91 -22.33 -12.07
CA LEU A 552 -19.21 -22.98 -13.19
C LEU A 552 -18.27 -22.03 -13.94
N ALA A 553 -18.65 -20.77 -14.09
CA ALA A 553 -17.80 -19.75 -14.71
C ALA A 553 -16.56 -19.48 -13.85
N GLU A 554 -16.71 -19.33 -12.54
CA GLU A 554 -15.60 -19.11 -11.60
C GLU A 554 -14.66 -20.32 -11.52
N LEU A 555 -15.19 -21.55 -11.44
CA LEU A 555 -14.36 -22.76 -11.44
C LEU A 555 -13.55 -22.91 -12.74
N SER A 556 -14.13 -22.52 -13.87
CA SER A 556 -13.45 -22.57 -15.16
C SER A 556 -12.31 -21.55 -15.25
N ASP A 557 -12.47 -20.38 -14.62
CA ASP A 557 -11.45 -19.32 -14.53
C ASP A 557 -10.26 -19.72 -13.63
N ILE A 558 -10.52 -20.42 -12.53
CA ILE A 558 -9.49 -20.89 -11.58
C ILE A 558 -8.46 -21.81 -12.23
N ASN A 559 -8.82 -22.61 -13.23
CA ASN A 559 -7.89 -23.52 -13.90
C ASN A 559 -6.70 -22.82 -14.57
N SER A 560 -6.75 -21.49 -14.73
CA SER A 560 -5.64 -20.67 -15.21
C SER A 560 -4.66 -20.25 -14.10
N SER A 561 -5.06 -20.37 -12.83
CA SER A 561 -4.33 -19.96 -11.62
C SER A 561 -3.89 -21.17 -10.81
N SER A 562 -2.58 -21.39 -10.69
CA SER A 562 -1.97 -22.59 -10.06
C SER A 562 -2.16 -22.73 -8.54
N ASP A 563 -2.77 -21.76 -7.85
CA ASP A 563 -2.65 -21.61 -6.39
C ASP A 563 -3.99 -21.60 -5.63
N ILE A 564 -5.10 -21.89 -6.31
CA ILE A 564 -6.44 -22.01 -5.70
C ILE A 564 -6.95 -23.44 -5.91
N PHE A 565 -7.30 -24.11 -4.82
CA PHE A 565 -7.88 -25.44 -4.84
C PHE A 565 -9.31 -25.40 -4.35
N VAL A 566 -10.19 -26.19 -4.97
CA VAL A 566 -11.60 -26.30 -4.58
C VAL A 566 -11.88 -27.69 -4.06
N ILE A 567 -12.47 -27.79 -2.87
CA ILE A 567 -12.92 -29.04 -2.27
C ILE A 567 -14.43 -28.95 -2.07
N GLY A 568 -15.19 -29.76 -2.80
CA GLY A 568 -16.62 -29.93 -2.58
C GLY A 568 -16.89 -31.11 -1.65
N ALA A 569 -17.84 -30.98 -0.73
CA ALA A 569 -18.35 -32.10 0.06
C ALA A 569 -19.85 -32.28 -0.17
N THR A 570 -20.28 -33.52 -0.31
CA THR A 570 -21.70 -33.88 -0.39
C THR A 570 -21.99 -35.22 0.28
N ASN A 571 -23.22 -35.38 0.77
CA ASN A 571 -23.73 -36.68 1.18
C ASN A 571 -24.50 -37.38 0.05
N ARG A 572 -24.87 -36.64 -1.00
CA ARG A 572 -25.76 -37.07 -2.08
C ARG A 572 -25.21 -36.71 -3.46
N PRO A 573 -24.21 -37.45 -3.96
CA PRO A 573 -23.63 -37.18 -5.28
C PRO A 573 -24.65 -37.34 -6.43
N ASP A 574 -25.75 -38.07 -6.20
CA ASP A 574 -26.87 -38.25 -7.12
C ASP A 574 -27.65 -36.96 -7.43
N LEU A 575 -27.59 -35.97 -6.52
CA LEU A 575 -28.34 -34.72 -6.64
C LEU A 575 -27.55 -33.58 -7.30
N ILE A 576 -26.24 -33.74 -7.48
CA ILE A 576 -25.37 -32.68 -8.02
C ILE A 576 -25.56 -32.56 -9.54
N ASP A 577 -25.50 -31.33 -10.05
CA ASP A 577 -25.43 -31.07 -11.49
C ASP A 577 -24.21 -31.78 -12.12
N PRO A 578 -24.39 -32.71 -13.07
CA PRO A 578 -23.30 -33.41 -13.73
C PRO A 578 -22.31 -32.46 -14.44
N ALA A 579 -22.70 -31.23 -14.75
CA ALA A 579 -21.80 -30.22 -15.29
C ALA A 579 -20.63 -29.87 -14.36
N LEU A 580 -20.75 -30.09 -13.04
CA LEU A 580 -19.67 -29.91 -12.07
C LEU A 580 -18.65 -31.04 -12.07
N LEU A 581 -19.02 -32.23 -12.56
CA LEU A 581 -18.18 -33.44 -12.53
C LEU A 581 -17.31 -33.60 -13.79
N VAL A 582 -17.40 -32.64 -14.72
CA VAL A 582 -16.67 -32.69 -15.98
C VAL A 582 -15.16 -32.48 -15.73
N PRO A 583 -14.26 -33.25 -16.36
CA PRO A 583 -12.82 -33.12 -16.15
C PRO A 583 -12.30 -31.70 -16.38
N GLY A 584 -11.60 -31.16 -15.37
CA GLY A 584 -11.13 -29.77 -15.35
C GLY A 584 -12.02 -28.84 -14.52
N ARG A 585 -12.78 -29.36 -13.56
CA ARG A 585 -13.54 -28.60 -12.57
C ARG A 585 -13.34 -29.20 -11.18
#